data_AF-A0A949M936-F1
#
_entry.id   AF-A0A949M936-F1
#
_cell.length_a   1.000
_cell.length_b   1.000
_cell.length_c   1.000
_cell.angle_alpha   90.00
_cell.angle_beta   90.00
_cell.angle_gamma   90.00
#
_symmetry.space_group_name_H-M   'P 1'
#
loop_
_entity.id
_entity.type
_entity.pdbx_description
1 polymer ?
#
loop_
_entity_poly.entity_id
_entity_poly.type
_entity_poly.pdbx_seq_one_letter_code
_entity_poly.pdbx_strand_id
1 'polypeptide(L)'
;MSKAIHRFIVFVLVLFIALPTKLFAWSEGGHHLIAAVAFSLLTDKEKSELLDVLRLHPRFDQDFVPPDKLPNEEERTRWLVGRSGYWADVARKQPQYHRSTWHYELGPSLIIGSEGNLSVPDRPGSLPIDATMTTQDLHISQAIELCRRVLKDKSQSPSDRSLDE
;
A
#
# COMPACT_ATOMS: atom_id res chain seq x y z
N MET A 1 41.61 24.43 18.72
CA MET A 1 40.21 24.23 19.15
C MET A 1 40.21 23.39 20.43
N SER A 2 39.49 23.78 21.49
CA SER A 2 39.60 23.08 22.80
C SER A 2 39.00 21.67 22.77
N LYS A 3 39.43 20.80 23.69
CA LYS A 3 38.84 19.45 23.85
C LYS A 3 37.34 19.51 24.17
N ALA A 4 36.86 20.57 24.81
CA ALA A 4 35.45 20.76 25.10
C ALA A 4 34.63 21.06 23.84
N ILE A 5 35.18 21.85 22.91
CA ILE A 5 34.53 22.14 21.62
C ILE A 5 34.42 20.87 20.78
N HIS A 6 35.46 20.03 20.75
CA HIS A 6 35.40 18.73 20.06
C HIS A 6 34.34 17.80 20.67
N ARG A 7 34.27 17.69 22.00
CA ARG A 7 33.26 16.86 22.70
C ARG A 7 31.84 17.36 22.42
N PHE A 8 31.65 18.67 22.40
CA PHE A 8 30.36 19.27 22.07
C PHE A 8 29.95 18.99 20.62
N ILE A 9 30.87 19.12 19.66
CA ILE A 9 30.60 18.81 18.24
C ILE A 9 30.25 17.32 18.07
N VAL A 10 30.99 16.41 18.70
CA VAL A 10 30.70 14.97 18.64
C VAL A 10 29.35 14.66 19.26
N PHE A 11 29.01 15.25 20.40
CA PHE A 11 27.70 15.09 21.04
C PHE A 11 26.56 15.55 20.13
N VAL A 12 26.69 16.72 19.50
CA VAL A 12 25.69 17.24 18.56
C VAL A 12 25.56 16.32 17.34
N LEU A 13 26.66 15.83 16.77
CA LEU A 13 26.63 14.89 15.64
C LEU A 13 25.94 13.57 16.00
N VAL A 14 26.22 13.00 17.17
CA VAL A 14 25.54 11.78 17.65
C VAL A 14 24.05 12.04 17.84
N LEU A 15 23.68 13.21 18.37
CA LEU A 15 22.27 13.60 18.52
C LEU A 15 21.54 13.68 17.17
N PHE A 16 22.19 14.26 16.15
CA PHE A 16 21.62 14.35 14.79
C PHE A 16 21.49 12.99 14.10
N ILE A 17 22.43 12.07 14.31
CA ILE A 17 22.38 10.70 13.76
C ILE A 17 21.33 9.85 14.48
N ALA A 18 21.09 10.10 15.77
CA ALA A 18 20.13 9.36 16.58
C ALA A 18 18.65 9.76 16.35
N LEU A 19 18.38 10.81 15.57
CA LEU A 19 17.00 11.17 15.23
C LEU A 19 16.42 10.13 14.25
N PRO A 20 15.28 9.50 14.56
CA PRO A 20 14.66 8.55 13.64
C PRO A 20 14.25 9.28 12.36
N THR A 21 14.90 8.95 11.25
CA THR A 21 14.46 9.40 9.94
C THR A 21 13.19 8.63 9.58
N LYS A 22 12.12 9.36 9.21
CA LYS A 22 10.95 8.72 8.62
C LYS A 22 11.39 8.13 7.29
N LEU A 23 11.39 6.81 7.18
CA LEU A 23 11.52 6.14 5.90
C LEU A 23 10.19 6.34 5.16
N PHE A 24 10.25 7.09 4.07
CA PHE A 24 9.10 7.28 3.21
C PHE A 24 8.98 6.03 2.32
N ALA A 25 7.90 5.28 2.52
CA ALA A 25 7.42 4.36 1.50
C ALA A 25 6.97 5.15 0.26
N TRP A 26 6.53 4.45 -0.79
CA TRP A 26 5.98 5.09 -1.98
C TRP A 26 4.93 6.15 -1.61
N SER A 27 5.03 7.31 -2.24
CA SER A 27 4.05 8.40 -2.04
C SER A 27 2.77 8.13 -2.84
N GLU A 28 1.71 8.89 -2.55
CA GLU A 28 0.46 8.87 -3.34
C GLU A 28 0.74 8.99 -4.85
N GLY A 29 1.68 9.86 -5.25
CA GLY A 29 2.09 10.02 -6.64
C GLY A 29 2.81 8.80 -7.23
N GLY A 30 3.63 8.10 -6.42
CA GLY A 30 4.31 6.88 -6.83
C GLY A 30 3.32 5.74 -7.09
N HIS A 31 2.40 5.52 -6.15
CA HIS A 31 1.31 4.54 -6.30
C HIS A 31 0.41 4.85 -7.51
N HIS A 32 0.05 6.12 -7.69
CA HIS A 32 -0.74 6.58 -8.83
C HIS A 32 -0.06 6.24 -10.17
N LEU A 33 1.23 6.52 -10.28
CA LEU A 33 2.00 6.23 -11.49
C LEU A 33 2.07 4.73 -11.78
N ILE A 34 2.36 3.91 -10.77
CA ILE A 34 2.44 2.46 -10.92
C ILE A 34 1.09 1.88 -11.39
N ALA A 35 -0.02 2.32 -10.82
CA ALA A 35 -1.35 1.88 -11.24
C ALA A 35 -1.67 2.28 -12.68
N ALA A 36 -1.32 3.51 -13.08
CA ALA A 36 -1.50 3.97 -14.47
C ALA A 36 -0.63 3.18 -15.48
N VAL A 37 0.60 2.82 -15.10
CA VAL A 37 1.46 1.95 -15.92
C VAL A 37 0.89 0.54 -15.99
N ALA A 38 0.45 -0.05 -14.88
CA ALA A 38 -0.17 -1.37 -14.89
C ALA A 38 -1.42 -1.40 -15.80
N PHE A 39 -2.25 -0.36 -15.76
CA PHE A 39 -3.43 -0.23 -16.61
C PHE A 39 -3.09 -0.16 -18.10
N SER A 40 -2.00 0.52 -18.47
CA SER A 40 -1.61 0.64 -19.88
C SER A 40 -1.15 -0.69 -20.48
N LEU A 41 -0.68 -1.62 -19.64
CA LEU A 41 -0.26 -2.97 -20.01
C LEU A 41 -1.41 -3.97 -20.12
N LEU A 42 -2.61 -3.63 -19.66
CA LEU A 42 -3.80 -4.48 -19.79
C LEU A 42 -4.35 -4.49 -21.22
N THR A 43 -4.96 -5.61 -21.61
CA THR A 43 -5.81 -5.69 -22.81
C THR A 43 -7.07 -4.85 -22.64
N ASP A 44 -7.73 -4.49 -23.74
CA ASP A 44 -8.96 -3.67 -23.67
C ASP A 44 -10.09 -4.37 -22.89
N LYS A 45 -10.14 -5.71 -22.98
CA LYS A 45 -11.06 -6.52 -22.18
C LYS A 45 -10.78 -6.38 -20.69
N GLU A 46 -9.52 -6.57 -20.27
CA GLU A 46 -9.11 -6.46 -18.86
C GLU A 46 -9.31 -5.04 -18.32
N LYS A 47 -9.05 -4.01 -19.15
CA LYS A 47 -9.34 -2.61 -18.79
C LYS A 47 -10.82 -2.42 -18.50
N SER A 48 -11.70 -2.93 -19.38
CA SER A 48 -13.14 -2.83 -19.17
C SER A 48 -13.57 -3.54 -17.89
N GLU A 49 -13.11 -4.78 -17.68
CA GLU A 49 -13.44 -5.56 -16.49
C GLU A 49 -12.99 -4.86 -15.19
N LEU A 50 -11.79 -4.28 -15.18
CA LEU A 50 -11.29 -3.50 -14.04
C LEU A 50 -12.15 -2.27 -13.77
N LEU A 51 -12.49 -1.50 -14.80
CA LEU A 51 -13.33 -0.31 -14.63
C LEU A 51 -14.73 -0.66 -14.13
N ASP A 52 -15.29 -1.78 -14.58
CA ASP A 52 -16.58 -2.27 -14.10
C ASP A 52 -16.52 -2.68 -12.63
N VAL A 53 -15.43 -3.34 -12.20
CA VAL A 53 -15.20 -3.66 -10.78
C VAL A 53 -15.06 -2.39 -9.94
N LEU A 54 -14.30 -1.39 -10.40
CA LEU A 54 -14.12 -0.13 -9.67
C LEU A 54 -15.44 0.61 -9.50
N ARG A 55 -16.30 0.65 -10.52
CA ARG A 55 -17.63 1.29 -10.45
C ARG A 55 -18.57 0.66 -9.40
N LEU A 56 -18.31 -0.58 -9.00
CA LEU A 56 -19.09 -1.28 -7.97
C LEU A 56 -18.60 -0.98 -6.55
N HIS A 57 -17.54 -0.18 -6.40
CA HIS A 57 -17.04 0.22 -5.10
C HIS A 57 -18.11 0.99 -4.30
N PRO A 58 -18.44 0.60 -3.05
CA PRO A 58 -19.50 1.25 -2.27
C PRO A 58 -19.26 2.75 -2.07
N ARG A 59 -17.98 3.12 -2.05
CA ARG A 59 -17.51 4.51 -1.91
C ARG A 59 -17.13 5.19 -3.24
N PHE A 60 -17.58 4.68 -4.39
CA PHE A 60 -17.18 5.19 -5.70
C PHE A 60 -17.44 6.70 -5.83
N ASP A 61 -18.65 7.13 -5.51
CA ASP A 61 -19.07 8.54 -5.64
C ASP A 61 -18.42 9.48 -4.61
N GLN A 62 -17.73 8.95 -3.59
CA GLN A 62 -17.03 9.76 -2.59
C GLN A 62 -15.53 9.82 -2.86
N ASP A 63 -14.93 8.70 -3.21
CA ASP A 63 -13.47 8.57 -3.25
C ASP A 63 -12.89 8.57 -4.67
N PHE A 64 -13.74 8.40 -5.69
CA PHE A 64 -13.35 8.20 -7.09
C PHE A 64 -13.99 9.21 -8.05
N VAL A 65 -14.42 10.38 -7.56
CA VAL A 65 -14.87 11.49 -8.40
C VAL A 65 -13.67 12.26 -8.96
N PRO A 66 -13.45 12.26 -10.29
CA PRO A 66 -12.32 12.97 -10.88
C PRO A 66 -12.50 14.49 -10.76
N PRO A 67 -11.40 15.27 -10.64
CA PRO A 67 -11.47 16.72 -10.70
C PRO A 67 -12.04 17.23 -12.02
N ASP A 68 -12.90 18.26 -11.97
CA ASP A 68 -13.56 18.86 -13.14
C ASP A 68 -12.60 19.40 -14.21
N LYS A 69 -11.38 19.72 -13.81
CA LYS A 69 -10.33 20.27 -14.69
C LYS A 69 -9.72 19.25 -15.67
N LEU A 70 -10.09 17.97 -15.57
CA LEU A 70 -9.59 16.94 -16.49
C LEU A 70 -10.31 17.07 -17.85
N PRO A 71 -9.57 17.22 -18.96
CA PRO A 71 -10.10 17.69 -20.25
C PRO A 71 -10.86 16.64 -21.05
N ASN A 72 -10.64 15.34 -20.78
CA ASN A 72 -11.23 14.25 -21.55
C ASN A 72 -11.40 12.97 -20.72
N GLU A 73 -12.16 12.01 -21.26
CA GLU A 73 -12.48 10.75 -20.57
C GLU A 73 -11.25 9.84 -20.38
N GLU A 74 -10.25 9.92 -21.26
CA GLU A 74 -9.02 9.17 -21.10
C GLU A 74 -8.24 9.61 -19.86
N GLU A 75 -8.11 10.92 -19.64
CA GLU A 75 -7.48 11.49 -18.45
C GLU A 75 -8.29 11.22 -17.18
N ARG A 76 -9.62 11.27 -17.26
CA ARG A 76 -10.50 10.88 -16.14
C ARG A 76 -10.33 9.41 -15.78
N THR A 77 -10.20 8.54 -16.78
CA THR A 77 -9.93 7.10 -16.59
C THR A 77 -8.56 6.87 -15.96
N ARG A 78 -7.50 7.53 -16.47
CA ARG A 78 -6.16 7.45 -15.88
C ARG A 78 -6.14 7.93 -14.43
N TRP A 79 -6.84 9.03 -14.16
CA TRP A 79 -6.98 9.54 -12.79
C TRP A 79 -7.70 8.54 -11.89
N LEU A 80 -8.80 7.94 -12.36
CA LEU A 80 -9.58 6.94 -11.61
C LEU A 80 -8.72 5.73 -11.24
N VAL A 81 -7.99 5.18 -12.21
CA VAL A 81 -7.12 4.04 -11.99
C VAL A 81 -5.96 4.41 -11.08
N GLY A 82 -5.32 5.56 -11.30
CA GLY A 82 -4.29 6.06 -10.41
C GLY A 82 -4.79 6.28 -8.98
N ARG A 83 -6.02 6.79 -8.82
CA ARG A 83 -6.69 6.96 -7.52
C ARG A 83 -6.90 5.64 -6.79
N SER A 84 -7.30 4.59 -7.51
CA SER A 84 -7.42 3.24 -6.93
C SER A 84 -6.10 2.70 -6.41
N GLY A 85 -4.98 3.01 -7.08
CA GLY A 85 -3.65 2.53 -6.71
C GLY A 85 -3.13 2.99 -5.34
N TYR A 86 -3.67 4.08 -4.78
CA TYR A 86 -3.34 4.57 -3.45
C TYR A 86 -4.56 4.68 -2.52
N TRP A 87 -5.69 4.10 -2.90
CA TRP A 87 -6.91 4.21 -2.09
C TRP A 87 -6.73 3.58 -0.70
N ALA A 88 -6.00 2.48 -0.55
CA ALA A 88 -5.70 1.88 0.76
C ALA A 88 -5.01 2.88 1.72
N ASP A 89 -4.15 3.76 1.21
CA ASP A 89 -3.51 4.82 2.02
C ASP A 89 -4.47 5.93 2.46
N VAL A 90 -5.56 6.14 1.71
CA VAL A 90 -6.66 7.04 2.05
C VAL A 90 -7.57 6.35 3.06
N ALA A 91 -7.98 5.12 2.77
CA ALA A 91 -8.91 4.32 3.55
C ALA A 91 -8.39 4.14 4.97
N ARG A 92 -7.10 3.80 5.15
CA ARG A 92 -6.49 3.62 6.47
C ARG A 92 -6.52 4.84 7.41
N LYS A 93 -6.86 6.03 6.91
CA LYS A 93 -7.09 7.22 7.74
C LYS A 93 -8.43 7.15 8.49
N GLN A 94 -9.31 6.23 8.09
CA GLN A 94 -10.58 5.93 8.72
C GLN A 94 -10.44 4.64 9.55
N PRO A 95 -10.78 4.65 10.86
CA PRO A 95 -10.52 3.51 11.74
C PRO A 95 -11.09 2.17 11.27
N GLN A 96 -12.26 2.17 10.63
CA GLN A 96 -12.93 0.96 10.17
C GLN A 96 -12.21 0.27 8.99
N TYR A 97 -11.37 1.01 8.27
CA TYR A 97 -10.63 0.57 7.09
C TYR A 97 -9.12 0.43 7.39
N HIS A 98 -8.72 0.63 8.65
CA HIS A 98 -7.32 0.67 9.02
C HIS A 98 -6.70 -0.72 9.05
N ARG A 99 -5.81 -0.99 8.09
CA ARG A 99 -5.04 -2.25 7.98
C ARG A 99 -3.55 -1.98 7.84
N SER A 100 -2.90 -1.48 8.90
CA SER A 100 -1.51 -1.01 8.82
C SER A 100 -0.52 -2.06 8.32
N THR A 101 -0.69 -3.32 8.74
CA THR A 101 0.23 -4.42 8.43
C THR A 101 0.16 -4.86 6.98
N TRP A 102 -0.94 -4.59 6.28
CA TRP A 102 -1.13 -4.95 4.88
C TRP A 102 -0.21 -4.15 3.93
N HIS A 103 0.41 -3.09 4.41
CA HIS A 103 1.32 -2.23 3.62
C HIS A 103 2.79 -2.68 3.69
N TYR A 104 3.13 -3.70 4.47
CA TYR A 104 4.52 -4.14 4.61
C TYR A 104 4.64 -5.63 4.90
N GLU A 105 5.85 -6.14 4.68
CA GLU A 105 6.26 -7.49 5.04
C GLU A 105 7.33 -7.40 6.13
N LEU A 106 7.27 -8.29 7.12
CA LEU A 106 8.36 -8.45 8.06
C LEU A 106 9.40 -9.43 7.51
N GLY A 107 10.66 -9.17 7.79
CA GLY A 107 11.75 -10.09 7.49
C GLY A 107 12.90 -9.43 6.71
N PRO A 108 14.12 -9.95 6.85
CA PRO A 108 15.29 -9.34 6.27
C PRO A 108 15.40 -9.74 4.80
N SER A 109 15.70 -8.82 3.89
CA SER A 109 16.15 -9.20 2.54
C SER A 109 17.60 -9.70 2.55
N LEU A 110 18.40 -9.20 3.49
CA LEU A 110 19.81 -9.54 3.69
C LEU A 110 20.17 -9.33 5.17
N ILE A 111 20.90 -10.27 5.77
CA ILE A 111 21.46 -10.12 7.11
C ILE A 111 22.95 -9.79 6.95
N ILE A 112 23.40 -8.68 7.55
CA ILE A 112 24.80 -8.28 7.55
C ILE A 112 25.29 -8.29 9.01
N GLY A 113 26.24 -9.18 9.34
CA GLY A 113 26.81 -9.33 10.68
C GLY A 113 26.73 -10.77 11.19
N SER A 114 27.13 -10.98 12.46
CA SER A 114 27.04 -12.29 13.11
C SER A 114 25.63 -12.53 13.66
N GLU A 115 24.95 -13.55 13.14
CA GLU A 115 23.55 -13.88 13.45
C GLU A 115 23.26 -14.09 14.94
N GLY A 116 24.25 -14.51 15.74
CA GLY A 116 24.07 -14.87 17.15
C GLY A 116 23.60 -13.76 18.08
N ASN A 117 23.65 -12.49 17.65
CA ASN A 117 23.22 -11.33 18.46
C ASN A 117 22.07 -10.53 17.84
N LEU A 118 21.49 -10.99 16.72
CA LEU A 118 20.44 -10.26 16.01
C LEU A 118 19.11 -10.98 16.21
N SER A 119 18.13 -10.28 16.80
CA SER A 119 16.74 -10.72 16.77
C SER A 119 16.12 -10.23 15.46
N VAL A 120 15.86 -11.16 14.57
CA VAL A 120 15.24 -10.90 13.27
C VAL A 120 13.78 -11.32 13.35
N PRO A 121 12.82 -10.46 12.96
CA PRO A 121 11.42 -10.85 12.88
C PRO A 121 11.23 -11.98 11.87
N ASP A 122 10.42 -12.97 12.24
CA ASP A 122 10.03 -14.03 11.31
C ASP A 122 9.27 -13.45 10.12
N ARG A 123 9.51 -14.04 8.94
CA ARG A 123 8.70 -13.74 7.77
C ARG A 123 7.30 -14.30 7.97
N PRO A 124 6.26 -13.49 7.73
CA PRO A 124 4.89 -13.98 7.64
C PRO A 124 4.80 -15.16 6.66
N GLY A 125 4.07 -16.20 7.09
CA GLY A 125 3.86 -17.40 6.29
C GLY A 125 2.80 -17.21 5.21
N SER A 126 2.27 -18.32 4.72
CA SER A 126 1.14 -18.31 3.78
C SER A 126 -0.10 -17.61 4.36
N LEU A 127 -1.01 -17.19 3.48
CA LEU A 127 -2.32 -16.66 3.86
C LEU A 127 -3.05 -17.69 4.75
N PRO A 128 -3.56 -17.30 5.94
CA PRO A 128 -4.38 -18.19 6.76
C PRO A 128 -5.59 -18.71 6.00
N ILE A 129 -5.91 -19.99 6.18
CA ILE A 129 -6.94 -20.67 5.38
C ILE A 129 -8.32 -20.02 5.53
N ASP A 130 -8.61 -19.51 6.72
CA ASP A 130 -9.85 -18.87 7.16
C ASP A 130 -9.83 -17.34 7.04
N ALA A 131 -8.78 -16.76 6.44
CA ALA A 131 -8.70 -15.32 6.25
C ALA A 131 -9.87 -14.78 5.40
N THR A 132 -10.40 -13.63 5.77
CA THR A 132 -11.47 -12.92 5.06
C THR A 132 -11.11 -11.43 4.95
N MET A 133 -11.93 -10.63 4.25
CA MET A 133 -11.71 -9.18 4.13
C MET A 133 -11.73 -8.44 5.48
N THR A 134 -12.23 -9.07 6.54
CA THR A 134 -12.23 -8.54 7.92
C THR A 134 -11.00 -8.96 8.74
N THR A 135 -10.14 -9.84 8.22
CA THR A 135 -8.93 -10.30 8.93
C THR A 135 -7.87 -9.20 8.93
N GLN A 136 -7.68 -8.47 10.03
CA GLN A 136 -6.76 -7.33 10.05
C GLN A 136 -5.27 -7.72 10.10
N ASP A 137 -4.94 -8.79 10.80
CA ASP A 137 -3.55 -9.20 11.07
C ASP A 137 -2.93 -9.99 9.90
N LEU A 138 -2.90 -9.40 8.71
CA LEU A 138 -2.19 -9.91 7.53
C LEU A 138 -1.03 -8.99 7.17
N HIS A 139 0.01 -9.56 6.58
CA HIS A 139 1.07 -8.81 5.92
C HIS A 139 0.84 -8.70 4.42
N ILE A 140 1.56 -7.81 3.74
CA ILE A 140 1.30 -7.45 2.34
C ILE A 140 1.20 -8.65 1.40
N SER A 141 2.06 -9.67 1.56
CA SER A 141 2.00 -10.87 0.72
C SER A 141 0.71 -11.68 0.91
N GLN A 142 0.26 -11.82 2.16
CA GLN A 142 -0.99 -12.49 2.52
C GLN A 142 -2.19 -11.66 2.03
N ALA A 143 -2.18 -10.35 2.26
CA ALA A 143 -3.21 -9.42 1.78
C ALA A 143 -3.39 -9.52 0.26
N ILE A 144 -2.31 -9.45 -0.52
CA ILE A 144 -2.37 -9.60 -1.98
C ILE A 144 -3.02 -10.93 -2.38
N GLU A 145 -2.66 -12.04 -1.72
CA GLU A 145 -3.26 -13.34 -2.04
C GLU A 145 -4.76 -13.38 -1.68
N LEU A 146 -5.15 -12.75 -0.57
CA LEU A 146 -6.57 -12.62 -0.19
C LEU A 146 -7.34 -11.79 -1.22
N CYS A 147 -6.86 -10.60 -1.60
CA CYS A 147 -7.50 -9.76 -2.61
C CYS A 147 -7.63 -10.50 -3.94
N ARG A 148 -6.61 -11.27 -4.35
CA ARG A 148 -6.65 -12.09 -5.57
C ARG A 148 -7.72 -13.18 -5.48
N ARG A 149 -7.84 -13.85 -4.33
CA ARG A 149 -8.86 -14.87 -4.09
C ARG A 149 -10.26 -14.27 -4.17
N VAL A 150 -10.48 -13.15 -3.49
CA VAL A 150 -11.78 -12.44 -3.45
C VAL A 150 -12.16 -11.91 -4.83
N LEU A 151 -11.24 -11.24 -5.54
CA LEU A 151 -11.50 -10.71 -6.89
C LEU A 151 -11.95 -11.78 -7.89
N LYS A 152 -11.35 -12.97 -7.81
CA LYS A 152 -11.64 -14.14 -8.68
C LYS A 152 -12.93 -14.88 -8.30
N ASP A 153 -13.30 -14.86 -7.03
CA ASP A 153 -14.47 -15.58 -6.55
C ASP A 153 -15.75 -14.80 -6.90
N LYS A 154 -16.44 -15.28 -7.94
CA LYS A 154 -17.69 -14.66 -8.42
C LYS A 154 -18.86 -14.80 -7.44
N SER A 155 -18.73 -15.60 -6.39
CA SER A 155 -19.74 -15.71 -5.33
C SER A 155 -19.64 -14.60 -4.28
N GLN A 156 -18.49 -13.90 -4.21
CA GLN A 156 -18.31 -12.74 -3.34
C GLN A 156 -19.17 -11.56 -3.81
N SER A 157 -19.53 -10.69 -2.87
CA SER A 157 -20.34 -9.53 -3.19
C SER A 157 -19.59 -8.58 -4.15
N PRO A 158 -20.30 -7.80 -4.99
CA PRO A 158 -19.68 -6.76 -5.81
C PRO A 158 -18.79 -5.80 -4.99
N SER A 159 -19.22 -5.48 -3.77
CA SER A 159 -18.49 -4.66 -2.80
C SER A 159 -17.14 -5.30 -2.43
N ASP A 160 -17.15 -6.55 -1.99
CA ASP A 160 -15.93 -7.26 -1.60
C ASP A 160 -14.98 -7.44 -2.80
N ARG A 161 -15.54 -7.71 -3.99
CA ARG A 161 -14.76 -7.85 -5.23
C ARG A 161 -14.17 -6.54 -5.73
N SER A 162 -14.73 -5.40 -5.33
CA SER A 162 -14.13 -4.08 -5.54
C SER A 162 -13.04 -3.74 -4.52
N LEU A 163 -12.76 -4.64 -3.57
CA LEU A 163 -11.77 -4.51 -2.52
C LEU A 163 -12.03 -3.27 -1.65
N ASP A 164 -13.30 -3.08 -1.27
CA ASP A 164 -13.69 -2.13 -0.21
C ASP A 164 -13.11 -2.63 1.11
N GLU A 165 -11.87 -2.24 1.34
CA GLU A 165 -11.12 -2.51 2.55
C GLU A 165 -11.38 -1.44 3.58
#